data_AF-A0A9D7WPQ5-F1
#
_entry.id   AF-A0A9D7WPQ5-F1
#
_cell.length_a   1.000
_cell.length_b   1.000
_cell.length_c   1.000
_cell.angle_alpha   90.00
_cell.angle_beta   90.00
_cell.angle_gamma   90.00
#
_symmetry.space_group_name_H-M   'P 1'
#
loop_
_entity.id
_entity.type
_entity.pdbx_description
1 polymer ?
#
loop_
_entity_poly.entity_id
_entity_poly.type
_entity_poly.pdbx_seq_one_letter_code
_entity_poly.pdbx_strand_id
1 'polypeptide(L)' 'MRYQVRYVRDIKSWAVVDTKVGDRVIQLHDEKNGAHDAAWREEERWYKCSPAQGGEAA' A
#
# COMPACT_ATOMS: atom_id res chain seq x y z
N MET A 1 -7.92 -1.29 -4.84
CA MET A 1 -6.62 -0.88 -4.29
C MET A 1 -6.61 -1.04 -2.78
N ARG A 2 -5.75 -1.91 -2.23
CA ARG A 2 -5.60 -2.10 -0.78
C ARG A 2 -4.85 -0.93 -0.13
N TYR A 3 -3.84 -0.42 -0.83
CA TYR A 3 -3.02 0.67 -0.38
C TYR A 3 -3.51 2.00 -0.98
N GLN A 4 -3.63 3.02 -0.14
CA GLN A 4 -4.01 4.38 -0.53
C GLN A 4 -2.87 5.36 -0.24
N VAL A 5 -2.73 6.37 -1.07
CA VAL A 5 -1.80 7.48 -0.86
C VAL A 5 -2.56 8.66 -0.26
N ARG A 6 -2.16 9.13 0.93
CA ARG A 6 -2.75 10.29 1.60
C ARG A 6 -1.67 11.32 1.94
N TYR A 7 -1.97 12.59 1.73
CA TYR A 7 -1.09 13.66 2.16
C TYR A 7 -1.33 14.00 3.64
N VAL A 8 -0.29 13.91 4.46
CA VAL A 8 -0.32 14.23 5.88
C VAL A 8 0.28 15.62 6.08
N ARG A 9 -0.59 16.60 6.37
CA ARG A 9 -0.20 18.02 6.43
C ARG A 9 0.74 18.33 7.58
N ASP A 10 0.57 17.68 8.74
CA ASP A 10 1.36 17.92 9.96
C ASP A 10 2.85 17.64 9.77
N ILE A 11 3.18 16.64 8.96
CA ILE A 11 4.57 16.24 8.64
C ILE A 11 4.97 16.59 7.21
N LYS A 12 4.06 17.18 6.42
CA LYS A 12 4.25 17.55 5.01
C LYS A 12 4.69 16.39 4.11
N SER A 13 4.25 15.16 4.41
CA SER A 13 4.65 13.94 3.68
C SER A 13 3.44 13.21 3.10
N TRP A 14 3.69 12.37 2.11
CA TRP A 14 2.75 11.43 1.51
C TRP A 14 2.86 10.07 2.21
N ALA A 15 1.78 9.66 2.86
CA ALA A 15 1.66 8.37 3.52
C ALA A 15 1.04 7.34 2.60
N VAL A 16 1.64 6.15 2.58
CA VAL A 16 1.01 4.93 2.04
C VAL A 16 0.27 4.25 3.18
N VAL A 17 -1.03 4.07 3.02
CA VAL A 17 -1.96 3.60 4.04
C VAL A 17 -2.56 2.27 3.60
N ASP A 18 -2.42 1.24 4.41
CA ASP A 18 -3.14 -0.03 4.23
C ASP A 18 -4.57 0.11 4.79
N THR A 19 -5.53 0.26 3.89
CA THR A 19 -6.95 0.41 4.25
C THR A 19 -7.61 -0.89 4.71
N LYS A 20 -6.96 -2.05 4.49
CA LYS A 20 -7.50 -3.35 4.91
C LYS A 20 -7.12 -3.71 6.34
N VAL A 21 -6.14 -3.01 6.94
CA VAL A 21 -5.65 -3.25 8.30
C VAL A 21 -5.82 -1.98 9.15
N GLY A 22 -7.04 -1.46 9.19
CA GLY A 22 -7.40 -0.32 10.05
C GLY A 22 -6.67 0.98 9.73
N ASP A 23 -6.51 1.31 8.45
CA ASP A 23 -5.82 2.53 7.96
C ASP A 23 -4.39 2.68 8.53
N ARG A 24 -3.65 1.58 8.61
CA ARG A 24 -2.27 1.61 9.09
C ARG A 24 -1.35 2.29 8.07
N VAL A 25 -0.58 3.27 8.52
CA VAL A 25 0.52 3.85 7.73
C VAL A 25 1.66 2.84 7.66
N ILE A 26 2.08 2.50 6.45
CA ILE A 26 3.18 1.55 6.21
C ILE A 26 4.46 2.25 5.75
N GLN A 27 4.33 3.35 5.01
CA GLN A 27 5.45 4.12 4.46
C GLN A 27 5.12 5.61 4.38
N LEU A 28 6.16 6.44 4.48
CA LEU A 28 6.09 7.89 4.34
C LEU A 28 7.09 8.32 3.26
N HIS A 29 6.69 9.28 2.42
CA HIS A 29 7.49 9.80 1.31
C HIS A 29 7.36 11.31 1.24
N ASP A 30 8.42 12.00 0.86
CA ASP A 30 8.38 13.46 0.65
C ASP A 30 7.68 13.82 -0.66
N GLU A 31 7.73 12.93 -1.65
CA GLU A 31 7.19 13.14 -2.99
C GLU A 31 5.97 12.26 -3.27
N LYS A 32 4.97 12.85 -3.94
CA LYS A 32 3.71 12.18 -4.29
C LYS A 32 3.93 10.95 -5.16
N ASN A 33 4.78 11.08 -6.18
CA ASN A 33 5.04 10.00 -7.13
C ASN A 33 5.71 8.82 -6.42
N GLY A 34 6.69 9.08 -5.55
CA GLY A 34 7.34 8.04 -4.74
C GLY A 34 6.35 7.25 -3.88
N ALA A 35 5.36 7.92 -3.28
CA ALA A 35 4.30 7.24 -2.53
C ALA A 35 3.37 6.40 -3.41
N HIS A 36 3.05 6.86 -4.63
CA HIS A 36 2.24 6.08 -5.57
C HIS A 36 2.97 4.84 -6.08
N ASP A 37 4.24 4.96 -6.47
CA ASP A 37 5.10 3.82 -6.84
C ASP A 37 5.22 2.81 -5.69
N ALA A 38 5.37 3.29 -4.46
CA ALA A 38 5.43 2.44 -3.28
C ALA A 38 4.11 1.71 -3.00
N ALA A 39 2.98 2.42 -3.09
CA ALA A 39 1.65 1.82 -2.96
C ALA A 39 1.40 0.75 -4.01
N TRP A 40 1.81 0.99 -5.26
CA TRP A 40 1.71 0.02 -6.35
C TRP A 40 2.58 -1.22 -6.11
N ARG A 41 3.84 -1.02 -5.70
CA ARG A 41 4.76 -2.11 -5.38
C ARG A 41 4.25 -3.00 -4.25
N GLU A 42 3.68 -2.41 -3.20
CA GLU A 42 3.10 -3.18 -2.09
C GLU A 42 1.82 -3.92 -2.53
N GLU A 43 1.03 -3.34 -3.44
CA GLU A 43 -0.11 -4.03 -4.05
C GLU A 43 0.34 -5.23 -4.89
N GLU A 44 1.34 -5.06 -5.76
CA GLU A 44 1.93 -6.15 -6.54
C GLU A 44 2.53 -7.23 -5.64
N ARG A 45 3.26 -6.84 -4.59
CA ARG A 45 3.86 -7.77 -3.63
C ARG A 45 2.77 -8.57 -2.92
N TRP A 46 1.72 -7.92 -2.47
CA TRP A 46 0.59 -8.59 -1.84
C TRP A 46 -0.09 -9.55 -2.83
N TYR A 47 -0.30 -9.13 -4.07
CA TYR A 47 -0.90 -9.98 -5.11
C TYR A 47 -0.03 -11.21 -5.40
N LYS A 48 1.30 -11.05 -5.49
CA LYS A 48 2.27 -12.13 -5.69
C LYS A 48 2.37 -13.09 -4.49
N CYS A 49 2.18 -12.58 -3.27
CA CYS A 49 2.24 -13.37 -2.04
C CYS A 49 0.88 -13.92 -1.59
N SER A 50 -0.23 -13.44 -2.18
CA SER A 50 -1.54 -14.03 -1.97
C SER A 50 -1.58 -15.34 -2.75
N PRO A 51 -1.93 -16.49 -2.13
CA PRO A 51 -2.19 -17.69 -2.90
C PRO A 51 -3.25 -17.32 -3.95
N ALA A 52 -2.98 -17.66 -5.21
CA ALA A 52 -3.96 -17.49 -6.27
C ALA A 52 -5.27 -18.13 -5.78
N GLN A 53 -6.34 -17.34 -5.65
CA GLN A 53 -7.64 -17.80 -5.12
C GLN A 53 -8.36 -18.77 -6.10
N GLY A 54 -7.63 -19.69 -6.73
CA GLY A 54 -8.14 -20.57 -7.78
C GLY A 54 -7.27 -21.81 -8.05
N GLY A 55 -6.55 -22.32 -7.07
CA GLY A 55 -5.78 -23.56 -7.24
C GLY A 55 -5.44 -24.22 -5.93
N GLU A 56 -6.36 -25.07 -5.46
CA GLU A 56 -6.06 -26.32 -4.76
C GLU A 56 -5.31 -26.26 -3.41
N ALA A 57 -6.04 -26.55 -2.34
CA ALA A 57 -5.53 -27.33 -1.20
C ALA A 57 -6.69 -28.27 -0.83
N ALA A 58 -6.69 -29.52 -1.32
CA ALA A 58 -5.90 -30.67 -0.84
C ALA A 58 -6.35 -31.13 0.55
#